data_AF-Q8SUS6-F1
#
_entry.id   AF-Q8SUS6-F1
#
_cell.length_a   1.000
_cell.length_b   1.000
_cell.length_c   1.000
_cell.angle_alpha   90.00
_cell.angle_beta   90.00
_cell.angle_gamma   90.00
#
_symmetry.space_group_name_H-M   'P 1'
#
loop_
_entity.id
_entity.type
_entity.pdbx_description
1 polymer ?
#
loop_
_entity_poly.entity_id
_entity_poly.type
_entity_poly.pdbx_seq_one_letter_code
_entity_poly.pdbx_strand_id
1 'polypeptide(L)'
;MSKEETKEGAKQKRYNEREIIKRFLVSEKGITFLVDHVNRKSSCKDTRLSKELMEKEIDNLIDYYFAWIHSLPVKRSMKMSRYEFLKYLEDFCRKNDVSNLFEFLLV
;
A
#
# COMPACT_ATOMS: atom_id res chain seq x y z
N MET A 1 30.59 -29.34 -35.19
CA MET A 1 30.90 -29.07 -33.77
C MET A 1 29.65 -28.51 -33.12
N SER A 2 29.08 -29.30 -32.21
CA SER A 2 27.91 -28.97 -31.41
C SER A 2 28.20 -27.81 -30.46
N LYS A 3 27.22 -26.94 -30.25
CA LYS A 3 27.01 -26.24 -28.98
C LYS A 3 25.54 -26.31 -28.63
N GLU A 4 25.26 -27.30 -27.80
CA GLU A 4 24.06 -27.47 -26.99
C GLU A 4 24.02 -26.47 -25.84
N GLU A 5 22.77 -26.13 -25.46
CA GLU A 5 22.30 -25.70 -24.14
C GLU A 5 22.65 -24.27 -23.67
N THR A 6 21.75 -23.49 -23.07
CA THR A 6 20.69 -23.87 -22.13
C THR A 6 19.47 -22.95 -22.27
N LYS A 7 18.31 -23.51 -22.64
CA LYS A 7 17.01 -22.86 -22.41
C LYS A 7 16.67 -23.04 -20.93
N GLU A 8 17.08 -22.10 -20.09
CA GLU A 8 16.52 -22.01 -18.74
C GLU A 8 15.04 -21.64 -18.85
N GLY A 9 14.19 -22.65 -18.70
CA GLY A 9 12.75 -22.49 -18.62
C GLY A 9 12.40 -21.60 -17.44
N ALA A 10 12.19 -20.32 -17.70
CA ALA A 10 11.54 -19.40 -16.79
C ALA A 10 10.12 -19.92 -16.54
N LYS A 11 9.95 -20.77 -15.51
CA LYS A 11 8.65 -21.19 -15.01
C LYS A 11 7.87 -19.91 -14.71
N GLN A 12 6.87 -19.61 -15.53
CA GLN A 12 6.00 -18.45 -15.34
C GLN A 12 5.43 -18.51 -13.92
N LYS A 13 5.93 -17.67 -13.01
CA LYS A 13 5.39 -17.55 -11.65
C LYS A 13 3.90 -17.23 -11.79
N ARG A 14 3.06 -18.16 -11.31
CA ARG A 14 1.61 -17.97 -11.25
C ARG A 14 1.33 -16.68 -10.47
N TYR A 15 0.51 -15.79 -11.04
CA TYR A 15 0.14 -14.53 -10.38
C TYR A 15 -0.45 -14.82 -8.99
N ASN A 16 0.23 -14.34 -7.95
CA ASN A 16 -0.18 -14.52 -6.57
C ASN A 16 -0.43 -13.14 -5.93
N GLU A 17 -1.67 -12.67 -6.07
CA GLU A 17 -2.10 -11.37 -5.55
C GLU A 17 -1.77 -11.18 -4.06
N ARG A 18 -1.98 -12.23 -3.26
CA ARG A 18 -1.68 -12.21 -1.82
C ARG A 18 -0.22 -11.91 -1.54
N GLU A 19 0.67 -12.55 -2.28
CA GLU A 19 2.11 -12.33 -2.13
C GLU A 19 2.52 -10.95 -2.62
N ILE A 20 1.93 -10.46 -3.71
CA ILE A 20 2.17 -9.10 -4.24
C ILE A 20 1.76 -8.05 -3.20
N ILE A 21 0.57 -8.18 -2.61
CA ILE A 21 0.09 -7.26 -1.57
C ILE A 21 1.04 -7.30 -0.36
N LYS A 22 1.36 -8.49 0.17
CA LYS A 22 2.28 -8.61 1.32
C LYS A 22 3.64 -7.97 1.03
N ARG A 23 4.23 -8.25 -0.13
CA ARG A 23 5.52 -7.67 -0.55
C ARG A 23 5.45 -6.15 -0.66
N PHE A 24 4.37 -5.61 -1.21
CA PHE A 24 4.17 -4.16 -1.31
C PHE A 24 4.04 -3.52 0.08
N LEU A 25 3.24 -4.12 0.97
CA LEU A 25 2.99 -3.59 2.31
C LEU A 25 4.27 -3.42 3.13
N VAL A 26 5.24 -4.33 2.98
CA VAL A 26 6.55 -4.25 3.64
C VAL A 26 7.65 -3.61 2.79
N SER A 27 7.34 -3.24 1.54
CA SER A 27 8.33 -2.62 0.68
C SER A 27 8.68 -1.23 1.20
N GLU A 28 9.92 -0.80 0.96
CA GLU A 28 10.34 0.57 1.23
C GLU A 28 9.35 1.57 0.65
N LYS A 29 8.91 1.40 -0.61
CA LYS A 29 7.91 2.26 -1.24
C LYS A 29 6.57 2.29 -0.52
N GLY A 30 6.09 1.13 -0.05
CA GLY A 30 4.82 1.04 0.68
C GLY A 30 4.88 1.70 2.05
N ILE A 31 5.96 1.45 2.80
CA ILE A 31 6.16 1.95 4.17
C ILE A 31 6.54 3.43 4.17
N THR A 32 7.54 3.83 3.39
CA THR A 32 8.01 5.23 3.34
C THR A 32 6.91 6.18 2.92
N PHE A 33 6.04 5.75 1.99
CA PHE A 33 4.87 6.54 1.62
C PHE A 33 4.05 6.85 2.85
N LEU A 34 3.64 5.83 3.63
CA LEU A 34 2.85 5.95 4.88
C LEU A 34 3.53 6.79 5.96
N VAL A 35 4.83 6.57 6.17
CA VAL A 35 5.61 7.26 7.19
C VAL A 35 5.79 8.75 6.87
N ASP A 36 5.95 9.10 5.59
CA ASP A 36 6.14 10.48 5.15
C ASP A 36 4.95 11.39 5.55
N HIS A 37 3.71 10.90 5.48
CA HIS A 37 2.55 11.68 5.93
C HIS A 37 2.52 11.91 7.44
N VAL A 38 2.89 10.91 8.24
CA VAL A 38 2.98 11.06 9.70
C VAL A 38 4.07 12.06 10.07
N ASN A 39 5.22 12.01 9.40
CA ASN A 39 6.34 12.92 9.65
C ASN A 39 6.09 14.34 9.12
N ARG A 40 5.22 14.50 8.11
CA ARG A 40 4.76 15.81 7.62
C ARG A 40 3.82 16.53 8.58
N LYS A 41 3.39 15.91 9.70
CA LYS A 41 2.72 16.64 10.78
C LYS A 41 3.70 17.58 11.48
N SER A 42 3.88 18.77 10.88
CA SER A 42 4.43 19.93 11.56
C SER A 42 3.36 21.03 11.63
N SER A 43 3.08 21.46 12.86
CA SER A 43 2.43 22.73 13.18
C SER A 43 0.94 22.91 12.85
N CYS A 44 0.06 21.98 13.23
CA CYS A 44 -1.31 22.39 13.57
C CYS A 44 -1.28 23.01 14.98
N LYS A 45 -0.86 24.27 15.07
CA LYS A 45 -1.00 25.05 16.30
C LYS A 45 -2.50 25.24 16.56
N ASP A 46 -2.92 25.03 17.81
CA ASP A 46 -4.27 25.27 18.34
C ASP A 46 -4.98 26.44 17.65
N THR A 47 -5.69 26.13 16.58
CA THR A 47 -6.54 27.09 15.88
C THR A 47 -7.88 26.38 15.83
N ARG A 48 -8.93 27.01 16.36
CA ARG A 48 -10.30 26.51 16.27
C ARG A 48 -10.56 26.09 14.83
N LEU A 49 -10.57 24.79 14.58
CA LEU A 49 -10.68 24.24 13.24
C LEU A 49 -12.05 24.64 12.70
N SER A 50 -12.08 25.51 11.69
CA SER A 50 -13.32 25.78 10.97
C SER A 50 -13.79 24.50 10.31
N LYS A 51 -15.11 24.36 10.11
CA LYS A 51 -15.69 23.22 9.42
C LYS A 51 -15.01 22.97 8.06
N GLU A 52 -14.77 24.03 7.30
CA GLU A 52 -14.09 23.98 6.00
C GLU A 52 -12.65 23.46 6.09
N LEU A 53 -11.89 23.87 7.12
CA LEU A 53 -10.54 23.35 7.36
C LEU A 53 -10.58 21.86 7.68
N MET A 54 -11.54 21.41 8.49
CA MET A 54 -11.69 19.98 8.78
C MET A 54 -12.06 19.16 7.55
N GLU A 55 -13.02 19.63 6.75
CA GLU A 55 -13.43 18.96 5.51
C GLU A 55 -12.23 18.82 4.56
N LYS A 56 -11.43 19.88 4.40
CA LYS A 56 -10.22 19.85 3.59
C LYS A 56 -9.16 18.88 4.11
N GLU A 57 -8.95 18.82 5.43
CA GLU A 57 -8.02 17.85 6.03
C GLU A 57 -8.50 16.40 5.82
N ILE A 58 -9.81 16.16 5.90
CA ILE A 58 -10.41 14.85 5.60
C ILE A 58 -10.18 14.49 4.12
N ASP A 59 -10.46 15.40 3.19
CA ASP A 59 -10.26 15.17 1.76
C ASP A 59 -8.79 14.89 1.44
N ASN A 60 -7.87 15.67 2.02
CA ASN A 60 -6.43 15.45 1.86
C ASN A 60 -6.01 14.06 2.36
N LEU A 61 -6.56 13.61 3.49
CA LEU A 61 -6.26 12.30 4.05
C LEU A 61 -6.77 11.18 3.14
N ILE A 62 -7.98 11.32 2.61
CA ILE A 62 -8.58 10.37 1.65
C ILE A 62 -7.73 10.29 0.39
N ASP A 63 -7.39 11.43 -0.22
CA ASP A 63 -6.57 11.49 -1.43
C ASP A 63 -5.18 10.89 -1.22
N TYR A 64 -4.59 11.13 -0.06
CA TYR A 64 -3.32 10.54 0.32
C TYR A 64 -3.38 9.01 0.35
N TYR A 65 -4.39 8.42 1.01
CA TYR A 65 -4.57 6.96 1.00
C TYR A 65 -4.90 6.43 -0.39
N PHE A 66 -5.63 7.20 -1.21
CA PHE A 66 -5.89 6.85 -2.60
C PHE A 66 -4.62 6.81 -3.44
N ALA A 67 -3.74 7.80 -3.32
CA ALA A 67 -2.44 7.80 -3.98
C ALA A 67 -1.59 6.60 -3.54
N TRP A 68 -1.63 6.25 -2.25
CA TRP A 68 -0.95 5.07 -1.73
C TRP A 68 -1.47 3.79 -2.39
N ILE A 69 -2.79 3.57 -2.40
CA ILE A 69 -3.36 2.34 -2.97
C ILE A 69 -3.18 2.22 -4.48
N HIS A 70 -3.14 3.33 -5.22
CA HIS A 70 -2.85 3.33 -6.66
C HIS A 70 -1.45 2.82 -6.98
N SER A 71 -0.54 2.89 -6.02
CA SER A 71 0.83 2.39 -6.20
C SER A 71 0.97 0.87 -6.01
N LEU A 72 -0.09 0.17 -5.58
CA LEU A 72 -0.13 -1.31 -5.51
C LEU A 72 -0.24 -1.92 -6.92
N PRO A 73 0.70 -2.81 -7.31
CA PRO A 73 0.71 -3.43 -8.63
C PRO A 73 -0.24 -4.65 -8.69
N VAL A 74 -1.51 -4.47 -8.30
CA VAL A 74 -2.54 -5.53 -8.38
C VAL A 74 -3.55 -5.23 -9.48
N LYS A 75 -3.95 -6.26 -10.23
CA LYS A 75 -4.92 -6.09 -11.34
C LYS A 75 -6.32 -5.70 -10.84
N ARG A 76 -6.64 -6.01 -9.59
CA ARG A 76 -7.94 -5.77 -8.97
C ARG A 76 -8.20 -4.28 -8.71
N SER A 77 -7.17 -3.45 -8.53
CA SER A 77 -7.33 -2.01 -8.34
C SER A 77 -7.93 -1.30 -9.56
N MET A 78 -7.80 -1.88 -10.77
CA MET A 78 -8.42 -1.35 -11.99
C MET A 78 -9.92 -1.63 -12.12
N LYS A 79 -10.47 -2.57 -11.34
CA LYS A 79 -11.87 -3.03 -11.49
C LYS A 79 -12.78 -2.62 -10.35
N MET A 80 -12.24 -2.05 -9.28
CA MET A 80 -12.97 -1.68 -8.07
C MET A 80 -12.89 -0.17 -7.86
N SER A 81 -13.91 0.41 -7.22
CA SER A 81 -13.80 1.78 -6.74
C SER A 81 -12.71 1.91 -5.69
N ARG A 82 -12.20 3.13 -5.49
CA ARG A 82 -11.12 3.38 -4.54
C ARG A 82 -11.50 3.00 -3.10
N TYR A 83 -12.74 3.27 -2.70
CA TYR A 83 -13.28 2.90 -1.38
C TYR A 83 -13.42 1.39 -1.21
N GLU A 84 -13.93 0.68 -2.21
CA GLU A 84 -14.02 -0.79 -2.19
C GLU A 84 -12.64 -1.43 -2.12
N PHE A 85 -11.66 -0.87 -2.84
CA PHE A 85 -10.30 -1.37 -2.83
C PHE A 85 -9.62 -1.12 -1.47
N LEU A 86 -9.85 0.04 -0.85
CA LEU A 86 -9.40 0.32 0.51
C LEU A 86 -10.02 -0.67 1.51
N LYS A 87 -11.32 -0.93 1.40
CA LYS A 87 -12.02 -1.91 2.25
C LYS A 87 -11.48 -3.32 2.07
N TYR A 88 -11.23 -3.72 0.83
CA TYR A 88 -10.60 -4.99 0.51
C TYR A 88 -9.21 -5.11 1.15
N LEU A 89 -8.41 -4.05 1.13
CA LEU A 89 -7.09 -4.03 1.76
C LEU A 89 -7.19 -4.14 3.30
N GLU A 90 -8.13 -3.43 3.92
CA GLU A 90 -8.43 -3.53 5.35
C GLU A 90 -8.77 -4.98 5.74
N ASP A 91 -9.68 -5.61 5.00
CA ASP A 91 -10.08 -7.00 5.22
C ASP A 91 -8.92 -7.97 4.94
N PHE A 92 -8.09 -7.68 3.95
CA PHE A 92 -6.89 -8.46 3.66
C PHE A 92 -5.94 -8.42 4.85
N CYS A 93 -5.63 -7.24 5.39
CA CYS A 93 -4.76 -7.08 6.53
C CYS A 93 -5.31 -7.83 7.75
N ARG A 94 -6.61 -7.68 8.04
CA ARG A 94 -7.29 -8.37 9.15
C ARG A 94 -7.20 -9.90 9.04
N LYS A 95 -7.43 -10.47 7.85
CA LYS A 95 -7.48 -11.92 7.63
C LYS A 95 -6.11 -12.60 7.56
N ASN A 96 -5.06 -11.83 7.27
CA ASN A 96 -3.73 -12.39 6.96
C ASN A 96 -2.69 -12.19 8.06
N ASP A 97 -3.11 -11.67 9.21
CA ASP A 97 -2.28 -11.28 10.35
C ASP A 97 -0.97 -10.64 9.87
N VAL A 98 -1.12 -9.56 9.09
CA VAL A 98 0.02 -8.82 8.54
C VAL A 98 0.80 -8.08 9.62
N SER A 99 0.32 -8.03 10.87
CA SER A 99 1.00 -7.46 12.03
C SER A 99 2.41 -8.04 12.18
N ASN A 100 2.54 -9.36 12.01
CA ASN A 100 3.82 -10.08 12.09
C ASN A 100 4.81 -9.64 10.99
N LEU A 101 4.30 -9.13 9.87
CA LEU A 101 5.15 -8.61 8.80
C LEU A 101 5.84 -7.30 9.19
N PHE A 102 5.36 -6.60 10.20
CA PHE A 102 5.88 -5.32 10.67
C PHE A 102 6.59 -5.40 12.03
N GLU A 103 6.79 -6.60 12.59
CA GLU A 103 7.50 -6.79 13.88
C GLU A 103 8.87 -6.10 13.89
N PHE A 104 9.56 -6.04 12.76
CA PHE A 104 10.85 -5.36 12.62
C PHE A 104 10.80 -3.84 12.88
N LEU A 105 9.62 -3.22 12.84
CA LEU A 105 9.42 -1.80 13.15
C LEU A 105 9.17 -1.53 14.65
N LEU A 106 8.92 -2.58 15.44
CA LEU A 106 8.60 -2.50 16.87
C LEU A 106 9.78 -2.88 17.78
N VAL A 107 10.96 -3.09 17.19
CA VAL A 107 12.23 -3.37 17.89
C VAL A 107 12.86 -2.08 18.41
#